data_AF-A0A5N7MRE9-F1
#
_entry.id   AF-A0A5N7MRE9-F1
#
_cell.length_a   1.000
_cell.length_b   1.000
_cell.length_c   1.000
_cell.angle_alpha   90.00
_cell.angle_beta   90.00
_cell.angle_gamma   90.00
#
_symmetry.space_group_name_H-M   'P 1'
#
loop_
_entity.id
_entity.type
_entity.pdbx_description
1 polymer ?
#
loop_
_entity_poly.entity_id
_entity_poly.type
_entity_poly.pdbx_seq_one_letter_code
_entity_poly.pdbx_strand_id
1 'polypeptide(L)'
;MSSSSDTSPERLHAPLREFELCGWRRTIAELYALVRGAEPLTGWQQWRSIRDELFRHHSQSPILPEQRAKFTGLACFPYDPSLRFLVELGEPQSRATITMEVGSDGEVRLHPFARTRGLAPYLGNELTLYWIGGYGGGVFLPFRDASSGHETFGGGRYLLDTIKGADFGHAPDGRLILDFNFAYNPSCAYADRWICPLAPAENRLPNPVRAGERLPG
;
A
#
# COMPACT_ATOMS: atom_id res chain seq x y z
N MET A 1 -6.22 59.88 -9.08
CA MET A 1 -5.21 59.24 -9.93
C MET A 1 -4.91 57.87 -9.33
N SER A 2 -4.99 56.85 -10.17
CA SER A 2 -5.38 55.47 -9.87
C SER A 2 -4.47 54.70 -8.93
N SER A 3 -5.03 54.06 -7.89
CA SER A 3 -4.44 52.85 -7.31
C SER A 3 -5.05 51.66 -8.04
N SER A 4 -4.33 51.15 -9.03
CA SER A 4 -4.74 49.96 -9.77
C SER A 4 -4.70 48.77 -8.81
N SER A 5 -5.87 48.26 -8.45
CA SER A 5 -6.03 46.95 -7.86
C SER A 5 -5.63 45.92 -8.92
N ASP A 6 -4.52 45.24 -8.69
CA ASP A 6 -4.09 44.09 -9.48
C ASP A 6 -5.05 42.92 -9.22
N THR A 7 -6.15 42.89 -9.97
CA THR A 7 -7.07 41.76 -10.08
C THR A 7 -6.60 40.85 -11.21
N SER A 8 -5.46 40.19 -11.03
CA SER A 8 -5.04 39.11 -11.91
C SER A 8 -5.85 37.83 -11.60
N PRO A 9 -6.57 37.23 -12.56
CA PRO A 9 -7.44 36.06 -12.35
C PRO A 9 -6.71 34.74 -12.05
N GLU A 10 -5.37 34.73 -11.97
CA GLU A 10 -4.56 33.52 -11.92
C GLU A 10 -4.37 32.90 -10.52
N ARG A 11 -4.99 33.47 -9.47
CA ARG A 11 -5.10 32.79 -8.16
C ARG A 11 -6.40 32.00 -8.02
N LEU A 12 -6.85 31.36 -9.10
CA LEU A 12 -7.93 30.37 -9.04
C LEU A 12 -7.40 29.12 -8.32
N HIS A 13 -7.63 29.09 -7.00
CA HIS A 13 -7.57 27.95 -6.07
C HIS A 13 -6.70 26.77 -6.53
N ALA A 14 -5.42 26.79 -6.17
CA ALA A 14 -4.67 25.53 -6.12
C ALA A 14 -5.49 24.54 -5.28
N PRO A 15 -5.82 23.34 -5.81
CA PRO A 15 -6.69 22.41 -5.11
C PRO A 15 -6.05 22.08 -3.75
N LEU A 16 -6.85 22.15 -2.68
CA LEU A 16 -6.38 21.90 -1.33
C LEU A 16 -5.84 20.47 -1.25
N ARG A 17 -4.55 20.33 -0.93
CA ARG A 17 -3.82 19.04 -0.96
C ARG A 17 -4.53 17.96 -0.14
N GLU A 18 -5.09 18.34 1.00
CA GLU A 18 -5.84 17.48 1.90
C GLU A 18 -7.13 16.95 1.26
N PHE A 19 -7.83 17.79 0.49
CA PHE A 19 -9.05 17.38 -0.21
C PHE A 19 -8.75 16.42 -1.35
N GLU A 20 -7.68 16.68 -2.09
CA GLU A 20 -7.17 15.77 -3.12
C GLU A 20 -6.74 14.42 -2.53
N LEU A 21 -6.09 14.43 -1.37
CA LEU A 21 -5.75 13.20 -0.64
C LEU A 21 -6.98 12.43 -0.19
N CYS A 22 -8.04 13.13 0.24
CA CYS A 22 -9.33 12.50 0.51
C CYS A 22 -9.92 11.84 -0.76
N GLY A 23 -9.81 12.50 -1.92
CA GLY A 23 -10.19 11.94 -3.21
C GLY A 23 -9.47 10.63 -3.52
N TRP A 24 -8.13 10.64 -3.44
CA TRP A 24 -7.31 9.45 -3.63
C TRP A 24 -7.73 8.30 -2.69
N ARG A 25 -7.87 8.58 -1.39
CA ARG A 25 -8.26 7.55 -0.40
C ARG A 25 -9.64 6.99 -0.66
N ARG A 26 -10.58 7.81 -1.12
CA ARG A 26 -11.92 7.35 -1.50
C ARG A 26 -11.85 6.37 -2.68
N THR A 27 -11.10 6.71 -3.73
CA THR A 27 -10.93 5.82 -4.89
C THR A 27 -10.27 4.50 -4.48
N ILE A 28 -9.26 4.51 -3.60
CA ILE A 28 -8.66 3.27 -3.09
C ILE A 28 -9.68 2.45 -2.27
N ALA A 29 -10.46 3.08 -1.40
CA ALA A 29 -11.47 2.36 -0.61
C ALA A 29 -12.56 1.72 -1.50
N GLU A 30 -13.06 2.45 -2.50
CA GLU A 30 -14.01 1.96 -3.50
C GLU A 30 -13.40 0.82 -4.33
N LEU A 31 -12.14 0.95 -4.73
CA LEU A 31 -11.42 -0.08 -5.45
C LEU A 31 -11.35 -1.38 -4.64
N TYR A 32 -10.98 -1.34 -3.36
CA TYR A 32 -10.93 -2.54 -2.53
C TYR A 32 -12.31 -3.11 -2.22
N ALA A 33 -13.36 -2.28 -2.14
CA ALA A 33 -14.73 -2.78 -2.07
C ALA A 33 -15.13 -3.57 -3.31
N LEU A 34 -14.77 -3.07 -4.50
CA LEU A 34 -14.98 -3.77 -5.76
C LEU A 34 -14.16 -5.07 -5.83
N VAL A 35 -12.89 -5.05 -5.41
CA VAL A 35 -12.03 -6.25 -5.39
C VAL A 35 -12.63 -7.35 -4.51
N ARG A 36 -13.19 -7.00 -3.34
CA ARG A 36 -13.85 -7.98 -2.46
C ARG A 36 -15.12 -8.59 -3.05
N GLY A 37 -15.79 -7.88 -3.96
CA GLY A 37 -17.02 -8.34 -4.62
C GLY A 37 -16.81 -9.04 -5.97
N ALA A 38 -15.58 -9.08 -6.49
CA ALA A 38 -15.27 -9.60 -7.81
C ALA A 38 -14.60 -10.98 -7.76
N GLU A 39 -14.66 -11.70 -8.87
CA GLU A 39 -13.79 -12.86 -9.09
C GLU A 39 -12.32 -12.43 -9.03
N PRO A 40 -11.41 -13.22 -8.40
CA PRO A 40 -10.09 -12.72 -8.01
C PRO A 40 -9.24 -12.16 -9.15
N LEU A 41 -9.20 -12.84 -10.30
CA LEU A 41 -8.46 -12.36 -11.49
C LEU A 41 -9.06 -11.06 -12.04
N THR A 42 -10.39 -10.95 -12.09
CA THR A 42 -11.09 -9.76 -12.55
C THR A 42 -10.84 -8.58 -11.61
N GLY A 43 -10.94 -8.82 -10.29
CA GLY A 43 -10.63 -7.81 -9.28
C GLY A 43 -9.17 -7.33 -9.38
N TRP A 44 -8.23 -8.24 -9.65
CA TRP A 44 -6.83 -7.89 -9.88
C TRP A 44 -6.62 -7.04 -11.13
N GLN A 45 -7.27 -7.38 -12.25
CA GLN A 45 -7.22 -6.57 -13.48
C GLN A 45 -7.77 -5.16 -13.26
N GLN A 46 -8.89 -5.04 -12.54
CA GLN A 46 -9.49 -3.75 -12.19
C GLN A 46 -8.60 -2.96 -11.24
N TRP A 47 -8.01 -3.61 -10.24
CA TRP A 47 -7.04 -2.98 -9.33
C TRP A 47 -5.83 -2.41 -10.06
N ARG A 48 -5.27 -3.16 -11.02
CA ARG A 48 -4.18 -2.65 -11.86
C ARG A 48 -4.62 -1.46 -12.70
N SER A 49 -5.73 -1.59 -13.42
CA SER A 49 -6.22 -0.53 -14.30
C SER A 49 -6.52 0.76 -13.55
N ILE A 50 -7.22 0.69 -12.41
CA ILE A 50 -7.59 1.88 -11.63
C ILE A 50 -6.35 2.52 -11.01
N ARG A 51 -5.39 1.72 -10.53
CA ARG A 51 -4.15 2.27 -9.98
C ARG A 51 -3.26 2.89 -11.05
N ASP A 52 -3.22 2.33 -12.27
CA ASP A 52 -2.55 2.96 -13.41
C ASP A 52 -3.13 4.34 -13.71
N GLU A 53 -4.46 4.48 -13.72
CA GLU A 53 -5.12 5.79 -13.93
C GLU A 53 -4.80 6.77 -12.80
N LEU A 54 -4.84 6.33 -11.54
CA LEU A 54 -4.47 7.15 -10.38
C LEU A 54 -3.02 7.63 -10.48
N PHE A 55 -2.10 6.74 -10.81
CA PHE A 55 -0.67 7.07 -10.92
C PHE A 55 -0.37 7.99 -12.11
N ARG A 56 -1.11 7.85 -13.21
CA ARG A 56 -0.92 8.68 -14.40
C ARG A 56 -1.50 10.09 -14.24
N HIS A 57 -2.69 10.20 -13.64
CA HIS A 57 -3.48 11.43 -13.74
C HIS A 57 -3.72 12.16 -12.42
N HIS A 58 -3.78 11.45 -11.28
CA HIS A 58 -4.17 12.10 -10.02
C HIS A 58 -3.09 13.06 -9.50
N SER A 59 -3.52 14.21 -8.98
CA SER A 59 -2.67 15.19 -8.29
C SER A 59 -1.78 14.59 -7.17
N GLN A 60 -2.29 13.60 -6.43
CA GLN A 60 -1.61 12.90 -5.33
C GLN A 60 -0.76 11.70 -5.77
N SER A 61 -0.61 11.47 -7.08
CA SER A 61 0.26 10.39 -7.58
C SER A 61 1.68 10.51 -7.00
N PRO A 62 2.27 9.39 -6.55
CA PRO A 62 3.62 9.39 -6.01
C PRO A 62 4.67 9.69 -7.09
N ILE A 63 4.35 9.48 -8.37
CA ILE A 63 5.20 9.78 -9.53
C ILE A 63 5.33 11.29 -9.71
N LEU A 64 6.58 11.75 -9.86
CA LEU A 64 6.88 13.17 -10.08
C LEU A 64 6.27 13.65 -11.41
N PRO A 65 5.74 14.88 -11.49
CA PRO A 65 5.13 15.40 -12.73
C PRO A 65 6.01 15.21 -13.98
N GLU A 66 7.32 15.44 -13.86
CA GLU A 66 8.32 15.27 -14.91
C GLU A 66 8.52 13.82 -15.37
N GLN A 67 8.16 12.84 -14.54
CA GLN A 67 8.26 11.41 -14.84
C GLN A 67 6.95 10.83 -15.40
N ARG A 68 5.80 11.51 -15.19
CA ARG A 68 4.48 11.01 -15.62
C ARG A 68 4.38 10.76 -17.12
N ALA A 69 5.05 11.58 -17.94
CA ALA A 69 5.05 11.40 -19.40
C ALA A 69 5.70 10.07 -19.85
N LYS A 70 6.58 9.49 -19.02
CA LYS A 70 7.26 8.21 -19.29
C LYS A 70 6.56 7.02 -18.61
N PHE A 71 5.53 7.27 -17.81
CA PHE A 71 4.83 6.23 -17.07
C PHE A 71 3.92 5.40 -18.00
N THR A 72 4.32 4.14 -18.22
CA THR A 72 3.58 3.19 -19.07
C THR A 72 2.62 2.29 -18.29
N GLY A 73 2.58 2.40 -16.97
CA GLY A 73 1.79 1.54 -16.08
C GLY A 73 2.65 0.85 -15.02
N LEU A 74 1.99 0.37 -13.97
CA LEU A 74 2.60 -0.36 -12.86
C LEU A 74 3.05 -1.74 -13.32
N ALA A 75 4.34 -2.00 -13.18
CA ALA A 75 4.91 -3.32 -13.42
C ALA A 75 4.41 -4.30 -12.33
N CYS A 76 3.70 -5.35 -12.74
CA CYS A 76 3.21 -6.40 -11.85
C CYS A 76 3.64 -7.77 -12.36
N PHE A 77 3.78 -8.74 -11.44
CA PHE A 77 3.78 -10.15 -11.82
C PHE A 77 2.41 -10.58 -12.36
N PRO A 78 2.31 -11.65 -13.17
CA PRO A 78 1.02 -12.25 -13.51
C PRO A 78 0.25 -12.67 -12.25
N TYR A 79 -1.08 -12.64 -12.31
CA TYR A 79 -1.92 -13.13 -11.22
C TYR A 79 -1.68 -14.63 -11.00
N ASP A 80 -1.42 -15.01 -9.76
CA ASP A 80 -1.22 -16.39 -9.32
C ASP A 80 -2.20 -16.72 -8.17
N PRO A 81 -3.24 -17.55 -8.42
CA PRO A 81 -4.22 -17.90 -7.38
C PRO A 81 -3.62 -18.69 -6.21
N SER A 82 -2.43 -19.31 -6.38
CA SER A 82 -1.76 -20.03 -5.29
C SER A 82 -1.17 -19.10 -4.23
N LEU A 83 -1.06 -17.80 -4.54
CA LEU A 83 -0.56 -16.75 -3.63
C LEU A 83 -1.69 -15.97 -2.95
N ARG A 84 -2.91 -16.51 -2.98
CA ARG A 84 -4.07 -16.05 -2.21
C ARG A 84 -4.37 -17.01 -1.05
N PHE A 85 -4.29 -16.50 0.17
CA PHE A 85 -4.39 -17.29 1.39
C PHE A 85 -5.60 -16.89 2.24
N LEU A 86 -6.16 -17.89 2.94
CA LEU A 86 -7.04 -17.69 4.09
C LEU A 86 -6.27 -18.09 5.34
N VAL A 87 -6.02 -17.14 6.22
CA VAL A 87 -5.17 -17.35 7.41
C VAL A 87 -5.96 -17.12 8.68
N GLU A 88 -5.63 -17.89 9.71
CA GLU A 88 -6.06 -17.57 11.07
C GLU A 88 -5.12 -16.54 11.69
N LEU A 89 -5.60 -15.86 12.74
CA LEU A 89 -4.81 -14.91 13.52
C LEU A 89 -4.59 -15.48 14.92
N GLY A 90 -3.33 -15.51 15.34
CA GLY A 90 -2.93 -15.85 16.70
C GLY A 90 -2.21 -14.68 17.38
N GLU A 91 -1.75 -14.95 18.60
CA GLU A 91 -0.93 -14.01 19.38
C GLU A 91 0.36 -13.61 18.63
N PRO A 92 0.74 -12.32 18.65
CA PRO A 92 2.01 -11.88 18.08
C PRO A 92 3.19 -12.43 18.89
N GLN A 93 4.34 -12.56 18.24
CA GLN A 93 5.57 -13.02 18.91
C GLN A 93 6.06 -12.03 19.98
N SER A 94 5.82 -10.74 19.75
CA SER A 94 6.12 -9.66 20.68
C SER A 94 4.98 -8.64 20.65
N ARG A 95 4.67 -8.03 21.79
CA ARG A 95 3.73 -6.89 21.90
C ARG A 95 4.45 -5.54 21.99
N ALA A 96 5.78 -5.53 21.85
CA ALA A 96 6.57 -4.31 21.89
C ALA A 96 6.18 -3.39 20.72
N THR A 97 5.87 -2.14 21.03
CA THR A 97 5.56 -1.14 20.01
C THR A 97 6.83 -0.76 19.27
N ILE A 98 6.74 -0.67 17.95
CA ILE A 98 7.83 -0.19 17.10
C ILE A 98 7.52 1.26 16.72
N THR A 99 8.45 2.18 17.01
CA THR A 99 8.35 3.57 16.56
C THR A 99 9.27 3.77 15.36
N MET A 100 8.76 4.42 14.32
CA MET A 100 9.49 4.69 13.07
C MET A 100 9.34 6.16 12.71
N GLU A 101 10.46 6.81 12.40
CA GLU A 101 10.48 8.14 11.81
C GLU A 101 10.07 8.07 10.33
N VAL A 102 9.06 8.84 9.94
CA VAL A 102 8.56 8.98 8.56
C VAL A 102 8.67 10.43 8.05
N GLY A 103 9.80 11.06 8.37
CA GLY A 103 10.14 12.38 7.83
C GLY A 103 9.16 13.46 8.28
N SER A 104 8.57 14.18 7.31
CA SER A 104 7.60 15.25 7.59
C SER A 104 6.31 14.75 8.24
N ASP A 105 6.02 13.46 8.13
CA ASP A 105 4.84 12.84 8.75
C ASP A 105 5.08 12.51 10.24
N GLY A 106 6.28 12.80 10.77
CA GLY A 106 6.65 12.60 12.16
C GLY A 106 6.91 11.14 12.49
N GLU A 107 6.45 10.70 13.66
CA GLU A 107 6.60 9.33 14.12
C GLU A 107 5.35 8.48 13.84
N VAL A 108 5.55 7.29 13.28
CA VAL A 108 4.54 6.23 13.20
C VAL A 108 4.83 5.18 14.26
N ARG A 109 3.82 4.89 15.09
CA ARG A 109 3.86 3.77 16.04
C ARG A 109 3.12 2.58 15.46
N LEU A 110 3.76 1.43 15.46
CA LEU A 110 3.21 0.14 15.04
C LEU A 110 3.05 -0.74 16.27
N HIS A 111 1.80 -1.06 16.60
CA HIS A 111 1.46 -1.93 17.72
C HIS A 111 1.19 -3.34 17.18
N PRO A 112 2.07 -4.33 17.40
CA PRO A 112 1.80 -5.70 16.98
C PRO A 112 0.57 -6.23 17.71
N PHE A 113 -0.42 -6.74 16.98
CA PHE A 113 -1.66 -7.24 17.60
C PHE A 113 -2.00 -8.68 17.22
N ALA A 114 -1.46 -9.19 16.10
CA ALA A 114 -1.70 -10.55 15.66
C ALA A 114 -0.51 -11.08 14.86
N ARG A 115 -0.40 -12.41 14.77
CA ARG A 115 0.47 -13.10 13.83
C ARG A 115 -0.35 -14.10 13.02
N THR A 116 -0.07 -14.21 11.73
CA THR A 116 -0.75 -15.17 10.86
C THR A 116 -0.47 -16.60 11.31
N ARG A 117 -1.38 -17.51 10.97
CA ARG A 117 -1.19 -18.96 11.02
C ARG A 117 -1.62 -19.54 9.68
N GLY A 118 -0.69 -20.22 9.01
CA GLY A 118 -0.93 -20.91 7.75
C GLY A 118 -0.10 -20.40 6.56
N LEU A 119 0.70 -19.34 6.72
CA LEU A 119 1.59 -18.88 5.64
C LEU A 119 2.92 -19.64 5.61
N ALA A 120 3.43 -20.07 6.76
CA ALA A 120 4.78 -20.61 6.87
C ALA A 120 5.07 -21.80 5.93
N PRO A 121 4.15 -22.76 5.70
CA PRO A 121 4.41 -23.86 4.76
C PRO A 121 4.66 -23.43 3.31
N TYR A 122 4.16 -22.26 2.91
CA TYR A 122 4.25 -21.76 1.54
C TYR A 122 5.34 -20.70 1.39
N LEU A 123 5.42 -19.78 2.36
CA LEU A 123 6.27 -18.59 2.29
C LEU A 123 7.49 -18.66 3.22
N GLY A 124 7.62 -19.74 3.99
CA GLY A 124 8.75 -20.03 4.89
C GLY A 124 8.70 -19.32 6.24
N ASN A 125 7.73 -18.42 6.46
CA ASN A 125 7.50 -17.77 7.75
C ASN A 125 6.04 -17.27 7.83
N GLU A 126 5.59 -17.00 9.06
CA GLU A 126 4.36 -16.24 9.33
C GLU A 126 4.67 -14.74 9.40
N LEU A 127 3.64 -13.91 9.21
CA LEU A 127 3.76 -12.46 9.29
C LEU A 127 3.00 -11.91 10.51
N THR A 128 3.55 -10.87 11.11
CA THR A 128 2.92 -10.09 12.18
C THR A 128 2.11 -8.95 11.57
N LEU A 129 0.87 -8.76 12.06
CA LEU A 129 0.03 -7.62 11.72
C LEU A 129 0.17 -6.54 12.79
N TYR A 130 0.25 -5.30 12.34
CA TYR A 130 0.39 -4.14 13.20
C TYR A 130 -0.84 -3.26 13.13
N TRP A 131 -1.17 -2.62 14.23
CA TRP A 131 -2.08 -1.49 14.28
C TRP A 131 -1.26 -0.20 14.25
N ILE A 132 -1.53 0.67 13.29
CA ILE A 132 -0.92 2.01 13.24
C ILE A 132 -1.55 2.87 14.34
N GLY A 133 -0.73 3.41 15.24
CA GLY A 133 -1.16 4.31 16.31
C GLY A 133 -1.56 5.69 15.78
N GLY A 134 -2.66 6.24 16.29
CA GLY A 134 -3.21 7.54 15.92
C GLY A 134 -4.75 7.53 15.99
N TYR A 135 -5.39 8.70 15.88
CA TYR A 135 -6.86 8.81 15.98
C TYR A 135 -7.58 7.98 14.90
N GLY A 136 -7.08 7.97 13.67
CA GLY A 136 -7.67 7.20 12.56
C GLY A 136 -7.35 5.71 12.63
N GLY A 137 -6.10 5.35 12.98
CA GLY A 137 -5.61 3.98 13.10
C GLY A 137 -5.85 3.09 11.87
N GLY A 138 -5.30 1.87 11.90
CA GLY A 138 -5.57 0.89 10.86
C GLY A 138 -4.64 -0.32 10.92
N VAL A 139 -5.07 -1.42 10.31
CA VAL A 139 -4.26 -2.62 10.13
C VAL A 139 -3.22 -2.36 9.04
N PHE A 140 -1.99 -2.73 9.34
CA PHE A 140 -0.85 -2.57 8.48
C PHE A 140 -0.05 -3.87 8.42
N LEU A 141 0.21 -4.32 7.20
CA LEU A 141 0.96 -5.55 6.93
C LEU A 141 2.05 -5.26 5.90
N PRO A 142 3.19 -4.71 6.34
CA PRO A 142 4.38 -4.59 5.51
C PRO A 142 5.16 -5.89 5.53
N PHE A 143 5.81 -6.24 4.42
CA PHE A 143 6.70 -7.39 4.38
C PHE A 143 7.87 -7.18 3.42
N ARG A 144 8.94 -7.92 3.67
CA ARG A 144 10.05 -8.13 2.73
C ARG A 144 10.13 -9.61 2.40
N ASP A 145 10.64 -9.91 1.22
CA ASP A 145 10.81 -11.28 0.75
C ASP A 145 12.13 -11.43 -0.03
N ALA A 146 12.47 -12.64 -0.46
CA ALA A 146 13.75 -12.89 -1.12
C ALA A 146 13.90 -12.18 -2.49
N SER A 147 12.81 -11.70 -3.10
CA SER A 147 12.86 -10.94 -4.35
C SER A 147 13.15 -9.45 -4.15
N SER A 148 13.12 -8.96 -2.89
CA SER A 148 13.32 -7.54 -2.56
C SER A 148 14.73 -7.08 -2.94
N GLY A 149 14.82 -5.96 -3.67
CA GLY A 149 16.06 -5.36 -4.15
C GLY A 149 16.54 -5.88 -5.51
N HIS A 150 15.85 -6.86 -6.09
CA HIS A 150 16.21 -7.44 -7.39
C HIS A 150 15.01 -7.46 -8.35
N GLU A 151 13.87 -8.04 -7.92
CA GLU A 151 12.64 -8.09 -8.72
C GLU A 151 11.57 -7.12 -8.19
N THR A 152 11.62 -6.80 -6.89
CA THR A 152 10.67 -5.94 -6.17
C THR A 152 11.41 -4.87 -5.35
N PHE A 153 10.70 -3.85 -4.85
CA PHE A 153 11.32 -2.75 -4.11
C PHE A 153 12.11 -3.22 -2.88
N GLY A 154 13.33 -2.67 -2.71
CA GLY A 154 14.27 -3.11 -1.68
C GLY A 154 13.77 -2.95 -0.24
N GLY A 155 12.99 -1.89 0.02
CA GLY A 155 12.39 -1.60 1.34
C GLY A 155 11.22 -2.52 1.72
N GLY A 156 10.73 -3.33 0.78
CA GLY A 156 9.55 -4.18 0.95
C GLY A 156 8.29 -3.61 0.32
N ARG A 157 7.18 -4.33 0.51
CA ARG A 157 5.87 -4.01 -0.05
C ARG A 157 4.81 -4.08 1.04
N TYR A 158 3.66 -3.51 0.77
CA TYR A 158 2.50 -3.55 1.66
C TYR A 158 1.43 -4.44 1.09
N LEU A 159 0.85 -5.27 1.96
CA LEU A 159 -0.28 -6.13 1.62
C LEU A 159 -1.60 -5.55 2.14
N LEU A 160 -1.58 -4.95 3.33
CA LEU A 160 -2.69 -4.25 3.97
C LEU A 160 -2.22 -2.87 4.47
N ASP A 161 -3.05 -1.86 4.28
CA ASP A 161 -2.90 -0.49 4.80
C ASP A 161 -4.31 0.11 4.91
N THR A 162 -5.06 -0.32 5.93
CA THR A 162 -6.50 -0.05 5.99
C THR A 162 -6.81 1.42 6.26
N ILE A 163 -5.88 2.17 6.88
CA ILE A 163 -6.01 3.62 7.05
C ILE A 163 -5.96 4.36 5.70
N LYS A 164 -5.40 3.72 4.66
CA LYS A 164 -5.42 4.20 3.27
C LYS A 164 -6.39 3.44 2.38
N GLY A 165 -7.26 2.61 2.96
CA GLY A 165 -8.33 1.89 2.25
C GLY A 165 -7.92 0.55 1.63
N ALA A 166 -6.66 0.12 1.75
CA ALA A 166 -6.21 -1.17 1.26
C ALA A 166 -6.57 -2.28 2.25
N ASP A 167 -7.73 -2.91 2.05
CA ASP A 167 -8.33 -3.91 2.94
C ASP A 167 -9.02 -5.04 2.17
N PHE A 168 -8.66 -6.30 2.45
CA PHE A 168 -9.33 -7.48 1.89
C PHE A 168 -10.47 -8.02 2.76
N GLY A 169 -10.56 -7.58 4.02
CA GLY A 169 -11.51 -8.14 4.98
C GLY A 169 -11.25 -9.61 5.28
N HIS A 170 -12.31 -10.31 5.63
CA HIS A 170 -12.29 -11.70 6.07
C HIS A 170 -13.27 -12.55 5.27
N ALA A 171 -13.00 -13.84 5.19
CA ALA A 171 -13.92 -14.82 4.66
C ALA A 171 -15.10 -15.05 5.64
N PRO A 172 -16.23 -15.64 5.19
CA PRO A 172 -17.39 -15.89 6.05
C PRO A 172 -17.11 -16.72 7.31
N ASP A 173 -16.03 -17.52 7.30
CA ASP A 173 -15.57 -18.31 8.44
C ASP A 173 -14.66 -17.52 9.41
N GLY A 174 -14.47 -16.23 9.17
CA GLY A 174 -13.69 -15.32 10.01
C GLY A 174 -12.19 -15.29 9.72
N ARG A 175 -11.67 -16.13 8.81
CA ARG A 175 -10.26 -16.10 8.43
C ARG A 175 -9.93 -14.84 7.63
N LEU A 176 -8.76 -14.26 7.88
CA LEU A 176 -8.28 -13.09 7.15
C LEU A 176 -7.90 -13.50 5.72
N ILE A 177 -8.31 -12.70 4.74
CA ILE A 177 -7.93 -12.88 3.35
C ILE A 177 -6.61 -12.13 3.09
N LEU A 178 -5.60 -12.85 2.63
CA LEU A 178 -4.31 -12.28 2.22
C LEU A 178 -4.03 -12.66 0.77
N ASP A 179 -4.18 -11.71 -0.16
CA ASP A 179 -3.88 -11.93 -1.58
C ASP A 179 -2.63 -11.15 -2.01
N PHE A 180 -1.48 -11.85 -2.07
CA PHE A 180 -0.19 -11.23 -2.40
C PHE A 180 -0.13 -10.69 -3.83
N ASN A 181 -1.10 -11.01 -4.70
CA ASN A 181 -1.21 -10.43 -6.04
C ASN A 181 -1.50 -8.93 -6.03
N PHE A 182 -1.86 -8.38 -4.88
CA PHE A 182 -2.14 -6.97 -4.67
C PHE A 182 -1.11 -6.31 -3.76
N ALA A 183 -0.02 -7.00 -3.43
CA ALA A 183 1.10 -6.38 -2.74
C ALA A 183 1.63 -5.22 -3.58
N TYR A 184 1.76 -4.03 -2.99
CA TYR A 184 2.15 -2.83 -3.71
C TYR A 184 3.35 -2.14 -3.07
N ASN A 185 4.09 -1.40 -3.89
CA ASN A 185 5.24 -0.65 -3.44
C ASN A 185 4.81 0.60 -2.66
N PRO A 186 5.53 0.95 -1.58
CA PRO A 186 5.34 2.23 -0.91
C PRO A 186 5.64 3.40 -1.86
N SER A 187 5.10 4.59 -1.56
CA SER A 187 5.34 5.80 -2.36
C SER A 187 6.83 6.13 -2.51
N CYS A 188 7.67 5.80 -1.51
CA CYS A 188 9.12 5.98 -1.56
C CYS A 188 9.83 5.12 -2.61
N ALA A 189 9.17 4.12 -3.19
CA ALA A 189 9.71 3.40 -4.35
C ALA A 189 9.73 4.26 -5.62
N TYR A 190 8.92 5.32 -5.70
CA TYR A 190 8.75 6.15 -6.89
C TYR A 190 9.48 7.50 -6.79
N ALA A 191 9.68 8.04 -5.58
CA ALA A 191 10.40 9.29 -5.37
C ALA A 191 10.94 9.42 -3.94
N ASP A 192 12.18 9.89 -3.82
CA ASP A 192 12.91 10.04 -2.54
C ASP A 192 12.28 11.05 -1.58
N ARG A 193 11.40 11.93 -2.07
CA ARG A 193 10.64 12.87 -1.21
C ARG A 193 9.71 12.18 -0.23
N TRP A 194 9.40 10.90 -0.45
CA TRP A 194 8.52 10.12 0.42
C TRP A 194 9.37 9.29 1.37
N ILE A 195 9.03 9.32 2.66
CA ILE A 195 9.61 8.44 3.67
C ILE A 195 8.49 7.52 4.13
N CYS A 196 8.68 6.21 4.01
CA CYS A 196 7.64 5.23 4.30
C CYS A 196 8.14 4.21 5.33
N PRO A 197 7.23 3.66 6.17
CA PRO A 197 7.59 2.63 7.13
C PRO A 197 8.17 1.39 6.43
N LEU A 198 9.40 1.02 6.76
CA LEU A 198 9.99 -0.24 6.32
C LEU A 198 9.34 -1.43 7.03
N ALA A 199 9.34 -2.59 6.38
CA ALA A 199 8.88 -3.81 7.04
C ALA A 199 9.79 -4.15 8.24
N PRO A 200 9.23 -4.41 9.43
CA PRO A 200 9.98 -4.89 10.57
C PRO A 200 10.71 -6.21 10.26
N ALA A 201 11.81 -6.47 10.97
CA ALA A 201 12.68 -7.62 10.69
C ALA A 201 11.95 -8.97 10.79
N GLU A 202 10.94 -9.08 11.65
CA GLU A 202 10.13 -10.29 11.80
C GLU A 202 9.20 -10.57 10.60
N ASN A 203 8.85 -9.53 9.83
CA ASN A 203 8.04 -9.62 8.61
C ASN A 203 8.93 -9.80 7.36
N ARG A 204 9.95 -10.66 7.50
CA ARG A 204 10.79 -11.09 6.38
C ARG A 204 10.49 -12.54 6.03
N LEU A 205 10.08 -12.75 4.79
CA LEU A 205 9.87 -14.06 4.21
C LEU A 205 11.18 -14.53 3.54
N PRO A 206 11.64 -15.76 3.82
CA PRO A 206 12.85 -16.30 3.19
C PRO A 206 12.63 -16.73 1.74
N ASN A 207 11.39 -16.95 1.31
CA ASN A 207 11.03 -17.36 -0.04
C ASN A 207 10.61 -16.15 -0.88
N PRO A 208 10.86 -16.13 -2.20
CA PRO A 208 10.44 -15.05 -3.07
C PRO A 208 8.92 -15.07 -3.27
N VAL A 209 8.29 -13.89 -3.21
CA VAL A 209 6.85 -13.73 -3.47
C VAL A 209 6.65 -13.04 -4.82
N ARG A 210 6.54 -13.84 -5.88
CA ARG A 210 6.35 -13.39 -7.28
C ARG A 210 4.90 -13.08 -7.62
N ALA A 211 4.28 -12.25 -6.79
CA ALA A 211 2.93 -11.71 -6.98
C ALA A 211 2.93 -10.22 -6.61
N GLY A 212 2.01 -9.43 -7.14
CA GLY A 212 1.92 -7.99 -6.87
C GLY A 212 2.88 -7.15 -7.71
N GLU A 213 3.15 -5.92 -7.25
CA GLU A 213 4.05 -4.99 -7.93
C GLU A 213 5.50 -5.45 -7.90
N ARG A 214 6.17 -5.19 -9.02
CA ARG A 214 7.61 -5.32 -9.26
C ARG A 214 8.29 -3.97 -9.03
N LEU A 215 9.61 -3.90 -9.22
CA LEU A 215 10.31 -2.61 -9.27
C LEU A 215 9.61 -1.65 -10.25
N PRO A 216 9.45 -0.36 -9.88
CA PRO A 216 9.02 0.66 -10.82
C PRO A 216 9.94 0.67 -12.06
N GLY A 217 9.32 0.71 -13.23
CA GLY A 217 10.02 0.78 -14.53
C GLY A 217 10.39 2.20 -14.92
#